data_AF-A0A8D8NHH1-F1
#
_entry.id   AF-A0A8D8NHH1-F1
#
_cell.length_a   1.000
_cell.length_b   1.000
_cell.length_c   1.000
_cell.angle_alpha   90.00
_cell.angle_beta   90.00
_cell.angle_gamma   90.00
#
_symmetry.space_group_name_H-M   'P 1'
#
loop_
_entity.id
_entity.type
_entity.pdbx_description
1 polymer ?
#
loop_
_entity_poly.entity_id
_entity_poly.type
_entity_poly.pdbx_seq_one_letter_code
_entity_poly.pdbx_strand_id
1 'polypeptide(L)'
;YETNYKKSCCSAFLVAAPFGKRSWKMFYCTLRDLVLYLHKDEHGFRKNQMSDNVHNAIRIHHALATKASDYTKKQHVFRLQTADQSEYLFQTSDSKELQSWIDTINFVCASFSAPPLEGGVGSQKRFQRPLLPCTHTKLLLREQLASHEDQVNKLDNLLADHKRSTIPTKGLALQNYK
;
A
#
# COMPACT_ATOMS: atom_id res chain seq x y z
N TYR A 1 -20.43 -7.14 -8.77
CA TYR A 1 -19.04 -7.63 -8.79
C TYR A 1 -18.78 -8.25 -7.42
N GLU A 2 -19.24 -9.50 -7.27
CA GLU A 2 -19.51 -10.14 -5.99
C GLU A 2 -18.29 -10.92 -5.46
N THR A 3 -18.01 -10.70 -4.17
CA THR A 3 -17.40 -11.63 -3.20
C THR A 3 -16.17 -12.43 -3.62
N ASN A 4 -15.00 -11.89 -3.30
CA ASN A 4 -13.81 -12.69 -3.01
C ASN A 4 -13.71 -12.90 -1.49
N TYR A 5 -14.14 -14.07 -1.03
CA TYR A 5 -13.87 -14.53 0.34
C TYR A 5 -12.54 -15.29 0.33
N LYS A 6 -11.62 -14.97 1.24
CA LYS A 6 -10.42 -15.79 1.42
C LYS A 6 -9.83 -15.68 2.82
N LYS A 7 -9.40 -16.84 3.33
CA LYS A 7 -8.75 -17.01 4.63
C LYS A 7 -7.32 -16.49 4.51
N SER A 8 -6.95 -15.50 5.31
CA SER A 8 -5.57 -14.98 5.34
C SER A 8 -5.17 -14.71 6.79
N CYS A 9 -4.00 -15.19 7.20
CA CYS A 9 -3.46 -14.86 8.52
C CYS A 9 -2.86 -13.46 8.43
N CYS A 10 -3.35 -12.50 9.21
CA CYS A 10 -2.85 -11.13 9.16
C CYS A 10 -2.08 -10.81 10.43
N SER A 11 -0.93 -10.17 10.27
CA SER A 11 -0.41 -9.26 11.28
C SER A 11 -0.98 -7.88 10.98
N ALA A 12 -2.12 -7.57 11.60
CA ALA A 12 -2.60 -6.20 11.67
C ALA A 12 -1.66 -5.41 12.59
N PHE A 13 -0.60 -4.83 12.03
CA PHE A 13 0.20 -3.82 12.71
C PHE A 13 -0.60 -2.52 12.70
N LEU A 14 -1.47 -2.35 13.69
CA LEU A 14 -1.92 -1.01 14.05
C LEU A 14 -0.66 -0.23 14.48
N VAL A 15 -0.49 0.97 13.91
CA VAL A 15 0.62 1.88 14.14
C VAL A 15 1.00 1.94 15.64
N ALA A 16 2.30 1.84 15.92
CA ALA A 16 2.94 2.00 17.24
C ALA A 16 2.73 0.91 18.33
N ALA A 17 2.51 -0.35 17.97
CA ALA A 17 2.72 -1.42 18.97
C ALA A 17 4.23 -1.58 19.27
N PRO A 18 4.70 -1.49 20.53
CA PRO A 18 6.10 -1.70 20.89
C PRO A 18 6.62 -3.04 20.35
N PHE A 19 7.90 -3.10 19.99
CA PHE A 19 8.59 -4.37 19.71
C PHE A 19 8.33 -5.33 20.89
N GLY A 20 7.52 -6.38 20.69
CA GLY A 20 7.15 -7.35 21.72
C GLY A 20 5.64 -7.64 21.85
N LYS A 21 4.73 -6.76 21.38
CA LYS A 21 3.26 -7.00 21.45
C LYS A 21 2.60 -7.42 20.14
N ARG A 22 3.41 -7.74 19.12
CA ARG A 22 2.92 -8.12 17.78
C ARG A 22 2.79 -9.63 17.69
N SER A 23 1.57 -10.12 17.44
CA SER A 23 1.29 -11.54 17.26
C SER A 23 0.54 -11.80 15.96
N TRP A 24 0.70 -13.02 15.44
CA TRP A 24 -0.05 -13.49 14.28
C TRP A 24 -1.49 -13.82 14.69
N LYS A 25 -2.46 -13.33 13.93
CA LYS A 25 -3.89 -13.61 14.16
C LYS A 25 -4.54 -14.09 12.86
N MET A 26 -5.53 -14.96 13.03
CA MET A 26 -6.34 -15.45 11.91
C MET A 26 -7.45 -14.46 11.61
N PHE A 27 -7.59 -14.09 10.35
CA PHE A 27 -8.70 -13.27 9.87
C PHE A 27 -9.25 -13.83 8.56
N TYR A 28 -10.48 -13.45 8.27
CA TYR A 28 -11.06 -13.57 6.95
C TYR A 28 -10.94 -12.20 6.29
N CYS A 29 -10.30 -12.14 5.13
CA CYS A 29 -10.07 -10.87 4.45
C CYS A 29 -11.06 -10.70 3.31
N THR A 30 -11.61 -9.49 3.20
CA THR A 30 -12.41 -9.11 2.02
C THR A 30 -12.00 -7.74 1.54
N LEU A 31 -11.61 -7.66 0.28
CA LEU A 31 -11.33 -6.39 -0.38
C LEU A 31 -12.62 -5.85 -1.00
N ARG A 32 -13.03 -4.65 -0.61
CA ARG A 32 -14.12 -3.90 -1.25
C ARG A 32 -13.61 -2.50 -1.55
N ASP A 33 -13.61 -2.14 -2.84
CA ASP A 33 -13.04 -0.87 -3.31
C ASP A 33 -11.61 -0.69 -2.79
N LEU A 34 -11.30 0.47 -2.18
CA LEU A 34 -9.99 0.80 -1.61
C LEU A 34 -9.90 0.49 -0.11
N VAL A 35 -10.69 -0.47 0.38
CA VAL A 35 -10.68 -0.88 1.79
C VAL A 35 -10.59 -2.40 1.93
N LEU A 36 -9.58 -2.85 2.66
CA LEU A 36 -9.39 -4.25 3.04
C LEU A 36 -9.97 -4.48 4.44
N TYR A 37 -11.04 -5.25 4.51
CA TYR A 37 -11.72 -5.58 5.77
C TYR A 37 -11.21 -6.91 6.34
N LEU A 38 -11.04 -6.94 7.66
CA LEU A 38 -10.55 -8.08 8.44
C LEU A 38 -11.66 -8.60 9.36
N HIS A 39 -12.19 -9.78 9.11
CA HIS A 39 -13.27 -10.38 9.89
C HIS A 39 -12.74 -11.47 10.81
N LYS A 40 -13.30 -11.58 12.02
CA LYS A 40 -12.93 -12.62 12.99
C LYS A 40 -13.50 -13.99 12.64
N ASP A 41 -14.62 -14.02 11.93
CA ASP A 41 -15.32 -15.24 11.54
C ASP A 41 -15.75 -15.18 10.07
N GLU A 42 -16.09 -16.35 9.52
CA GLU A 42 -16.48 -16.55 8.12
C GLU A 42 -17.78 -15.80 7.76
N HIS A 43 -18.65 -15.58 8.75
CA HIS A 43 -19.94 -14.90 8.58
C HIS A 43 -19.88 -13.40 8.84
N GLY A 44 -18.70 -12.85 9.14
CA GLY A 44 -18.51 -11.45 9.53
C GLY A 44 -18.96 -10.46 8.47
N PHE A 45 -19.04 -10.91 7.21
CA PHE A 45 -19.56 -10.15 6.08
C PHE A 45 -21.09 -9.92 6.14
N ARG A 46 -21.86 -10.84 6.76
CA ARG A 46 -23.33 -10.83 6.76
C ARG A 46 -23.92 -9.93 7.83
N LYS A 47 -23.22 -9.76 8.96
CA LYS A 47 -23.62 -8.76 9.94
C LYS A 47 -23.10 -7.42 9.45
N ASN A 48 -23.95 -6.40 9.45
CA ASN A 48 -23.58 -5.01 9.19
C ASN A 48 -22.73 -4.44 10.34
N GLN A 49 -21.67 -5.17 10.73
CA GLN A 49 -20.68 -4.89 11.77
C GLN A 49 -19.69 -3.80 11.32
N MET A 50 -20.16 -2.88 10.47
CA MET A 50 -19.40 -1.71 10.06
C MET A 50 -19.12 -0.79 11.27
N SER A 51 -19.97 -0.86 12.32
CA SER A 51 -19.87 -0.03 13.53
C SER A 51 -18.87 -0.53 14.58
N ASP A 52 -18.68 -1.85 14.71
CA ASP A 52 -18.14 -2.39 15.95
C ASP A 52 -16.62 -2.52 15.97
N ASN A 53 -15.92 -2.40 14.83
CA ASN A 53 -14.46 -2.45 14.80
C ASN A 53 -13.86 -1.64 13.65
N VAL A 54 -13.85 -0.30 13.78
CA VAL A 54 -13.11 0.61 12.87
C VAL A 54 -11.63 0.20 12.74
N HIS A 55 -11.08 -0.48 13.74
CA HIS A 55 -9.71 -1.01 13.75
C HIS A 55 -9.46 -2.22 12.83
N ASN A 56 -10.52 -2.83 12.28
CA ASN A 56 -10.43 -4.01 11.42
C ASN A 56 -10.61 -3.68 9.93
N ALA A 57 -10.39 -2.42 9.54
CA ALA A 57 -10.43 -1.97 8.16
C ALA A 57 -9.12 -1.25 7.84
N ILE A 58 -8.47 -1.64 6.75
CA ILE A 58 -7.24 -1.04 6.25
C ILE A 58 -7.58 -0.29 4.97
N ARG A 59 -7.35 1.03 4.96
CA ARG A 59 -7.45 1.83 3.74
C ARG A 59 -6.22 1.58 2.89
N ILE A 60 -6.42 1.21 1.63
CA ILE A 60 -5.34 0.80 0.73
C ILE A 60 -5.11 1.80 -0.43
N HIS A 61 -5.57 3.04 -0.30
CA HIS A 61 -5.24 4.09 -1.27
C HIS A 61 -3.72 4.16 -1.45
N HIS A 62 -3.27 4.10 -2.71
CA HIS A 62 -1.86 4.09 -3.08
C HIS A 62 -1.01 3.03 -2.37
N ALA A 63 -1.63 1.95 -1.88
CA ALA A 63 -0.89 0.90 -1.24
C ALA A 63 -0.10 0.09 -2.26
N LEU A 64 0.98 -0.52 -1.79
CA LEU A 64 1.79 -1.43 -2.55
C LEU A 64 1.88 -2.77 -1.82
N ALA A 65 1.43 -3.83 -2.49
CA ALA A 65 1.61 -5.20 -2.05
C ALA A 65 2.85 -5.80 -2.72
N THR A 66 3.72 -6.42 -1.93
CA THR A 66 4.94 -7.09 -2.41
C THR A 66 5.18 -8.39 -1.67
N LYS A 67 5.93 -9.33 -2.25
CA LYS A 67 6.39 -10.51 -1.51
C LYS A 67 7.38 -10.07 -0.42
N ALA A 68 7.19 -10.55 0.81
CA ALA A 68 8.11 -10.28 1.91
C ALA A 68 9.30 -11.24 1.88
N SER A 69 10.20 -11.08 0.91
CA SER A 69 11.35 -11.99 0.69
C SER A 69 12.34 -12.03 1.85
N ASP A 70 12.40 -10.95 2.64
CA ASP A 70 13.22 -10.81 3.84
C ASP A 70 12.60 -11.48 5.08
N TYR A 71 11.32 -11.89 5.01
CA TYR A 71 10.63 -12.53 6.13
C TYR A 71 10.74 -14.06 6.06
N THR A 72 11.56 -14.64 6.94
CA THR A 72 11.89 -16.08 6.89
C THR A 72 11.10 -16.96 7.87
N LYS A 73 10.34 -16.37 8.82
CA LYS A 73 9.67 -17.14 9.88
C LYS A 73 8.45 -17.93 9.40
N LYS A 74 7.84 -17.51 8.29
CA LYS A 74 6.65 -18.15 7.70
C LYS A 74 6.75 -18.10 6.18
N GLN A 75 6.21 -19.13 5.54
CA GLN A 75 6.11 -19.19 4.09
C GLN A 75 4.90 -18.41 3.59
N HIS A 76 4.96 -18.03 2.31
CA HIS A 76 3.87 -17.37 1.60
C HIS A 76 3.40 -16.09 2.29
N VAL A 77 4.36 -15.23 2.66
CA VAL A 77 4.08 -13.93 3.27
C VAL A 77 4.22 -12.81 2.24
N PHE A 78 3.19 -11.98 2.13
CA PHE A 78 3.26 -10.70 1.43
C PHE A 78 3.20 -9.54 2.44
N ARG A 79 3.81 -8.43 2.04
CA ARG A 79 3.82 -7.14 2.74
C ARG A 79 2.87 -6.21 2.02
N LEU A 80 2.01 -5.53 2.79
CA LEU A 80 1.19 -4.43 2.33
C LEU A 80 1.71 -3.14 2.98
N GLN A 81 2.16 -2.20 2.17
CA GLN A 81 2.57 -0.88 2.62
C GLN A 81 1.52 0.13 2.17
N THR A 82 0.91 0.84 3.10
CA THR A 82 -0.14 1.84 2.82
C THR A 82 0.46 3.25 2.66
N ALA A 83 -0.34 4.20 2.14
CA ALA A 83 0.10 5.58 1.90
C ALA A 83 0.62 6.32 3.15
N ASP A 84 0.13 5.96 4.34
CA ASP A 84 0.57 6.46 5.63
C ASP A 84 1.86 5.78 6.14
N GLN A 85 2.45 4.88 5.34
CA GLN A 85 3.64 4.07 5.62
C GLN A 85 3.45 3.04 6.74
N SER A 86 2.20 2.72 7.07
CA SER A 86 1.92 1.51 7.85
C SER A 86 2.30 0.28 7.03
N GLU A 87 2.94 -0.69 7.68
CA GLU A 87 3.33 -1.96 7.07
C GLU A 87 2.59 -3.12 7.71
N TYR A 88 2.01 -3.98 6.89
CA TYR A 88 1.25 -5.14 7.31
C TYR A 88 1.85 -6.40 6.68
N LEU A 89 1.94 -7.48 7.44
CA LEU A 89 2.35 -8.79 6.92
C LEU A 89 1.16 -9.74 6.88
N PHE A 90 0.95 -10.37 5.74
CA PHE A 90 -0.13 -11.31 5.50
C PHE A 90 0.46 -12.65 5.05
N GLN A 91 0.13 -13.71 5.77
CA GLN A 91 0.45 -15.07 5.36
C GLN A 91 -0.76 -15.67 4.64
N THR A 92 -0.52 -16.27 3.48
CA THR A 92 -1.51 -17.04 2.71
C THR A 92 -1.26 -18.54 2.83
N SER A 93 -2.21 -19.33 2.32
CA SER A 93 -2.12 -20.80 2.34
C SER A 93 -1.01 -21.34 1.43
N ASP A 94 -0.80 -20.71 0.27
CA ASP A 94 0.19 -21.13 -0.71
C ASP A 94 0.72 -19.94 -1.54
N SER A 95 1.63 -20.23 -2.46
CA SER A 95 2.27 -19.24 -3.34
C SER A 95 1.34 -18.64 -4.39
N LYS A 96 0.34 -19.39 -4.87
CA LYS A 96 -0.64 -18.91 -5.85
C LYS A 96 -1.58 -17.90 -5.19
N GLU A 97 -2.01 -18.20 -3.98
CA GLU A 97 -2.77 -17.30 -3.12
C GLU A 97 -2.03 -16.00 -2.85
N LEU A 98 -0.73 -16.09 -2.48
CA LEU A 98 0.11 -14.94 -2.26
C LEU A 98 0.13 -14.02 -3.49
N GLN A 99 0.39 -14.60 -4.67
CA GLN A 99 0.48 -13.83 -5.90
C GLN A 99 -0.87 -13.21 -6.27
N SER A 100 -1.95 -13.99 -6.18
CA SER A 100 -3.31 -13.52 -6.44
C SER A 100 -3.69 -12.32 -5.57
N TRP A 101 -3.33 -12.33 -4.27
CA TRP A 101 -3.56 -11.18 -3.38
C TRP A 101 -2.75 -9.95 -3.77
N ILE A 102 -1.46 -10.13 -4.07
CA ILE A 102 -0.58 -9.04 -4.53
C ILE A 102 -1.16 -8.39 -5.79
N ASP A 103 -1.48 -9.20 -6.80
CA ASP A 103 -1.99 -8.71 -8.09
C ASP A 103 -3.32 -7.99 -7.91
N THR A 104 -4.25 -8.56 -7.14
CA THR A 104 -5.58 -7.98 -6.92
C THR A 104 -5.49 -6.64 -6.20
N ILE A 105 -4.71 -6.56 -5.12
CA ILE A 105 -4.53 -5.31 -4.36
C ILE A 105 -3.87 -4.25 -5.23
N ASN A 106 -2.78 -4.59 -5.91
CA ASN A 106 -2.05 -3.62 -6.75
C ASN A 106 -2.90 -3.14 -7.92
N PHE A 107 -3.67 -4.03 -8.56
CA PHE A 107 -4.61 -3.67 -9.62
C PHE A 107 -5.68 -2.70 -9.13
N VAL A 108 -6.31 -2.98 -7.98
CA VAL A 108 -7.32 -2.11 -7.37
C VAL A 108 -6.71 -0.75 -7.00
N CYS A 109 -5.52 -0.74 -6.40
CA CYS A 109 -4.83 0.50 -6.07
C CYS A 109 -4.51 1.34 -7.31
N ALA A 110 -3.97 0.72 -8.36
CA ALA A 110 -3.63 1.39 -9.61
C ALA A 110 -4.89 1.90 -10.34
N SER A 111 -6.00 1.16 -10.28
CA SER A 111 -7.23 1.50 -10.99
C SER A 111 -8.05 2.59 -10.30
N PHE A 112 -8.10 2.58 -8.96
CA PHE A 112 -9.05 3.42 -8.22
C PHE A 112 -8.40 4.54 -7.40
N SER A 113 -7.09 4.50 -7.13
CA SER A 113 -6.44 5.60 -6.39
C SER A 113 -6.39 6.86 -7.25
N ALA A 114 -6.72 8.00 -6.66
CA ALA A 114 -6.59 9.30 -7.31
C ALA A 114 -5.14 9.55 -7.78
N PRO A 115 -4.92 10.41 -8.80
CA PRO A 115 -3.57 10.81 -9.16
C PRO A 115 -2.87 11.47 -7.96
N PRO A 116 -1.55 11.28 -7.78
CA PRO A 116 -0.78 12.02 -6.77
C PRO A 116 -1.02 13.52 -6.93
N LEU A 117 -1.19 14.22 -5.81
CA LEU A 117 -1.26 15.67 -5.84
C LEU A 117 0.04 16.22 -6.43
N GLU A 118 -0.07 17.30 -7.21
CA GLU A 118 1.10 18.06 -7.64
C GLU A 118 1.92 18.39 -6.39
N GLY A 119 3.24 18.14 -6.44
CA GLY A 119 4.11 18.34 -5.30
C GLY A 119 3.91 19.74 -4.74
N GLY A 120 3.50 19.84 -3.47
CA GLY A 120 3.19 21.13 -2.85
C GLY A 120 4.38 22.08 -2.99
N VAL A 121 4.21 23.16 -3.75
CA VAL A 121 5.19 24.24 -3.86
C VAL A 121 5.07 25.13 -2.62
N GLY A 122 5.68 24.70 -1.52
CA GLY A 122 5.68 25.42 -0.26
C GLY A 122 7.08 25.52 0.33
N SER A 123 7.50 26.74 0.71
CA SER A 123 8.69 26.96 1.54
C SER A 123 8.38 26.61 2.99
N GLN A 124 8.25 25.32 3.29
CA GLN A 124 8.16 24.85 4.68
C GLN A 124 9.58 24.63 5.22
N LYS A 125 9.89 25.21 6.39
CA LYS A 125 11.21 25.08 7.05
C LYS A 125 11.55 23.63 7.45
N ARG A 126 10.56 22.74 7.47
CA ARG A 126 10.72 21.32 7.79
C ARG A 126 10.09 20.49 6.68
N PHE A 127 10.81 19.44 6.28
CA PHE A 127 10.27 18.43 5.38
C PHE A 127 9.01 17.82 6.00
N GLN A 128 7.88 17.97 5.30
CA GLN A 128 6.66 17.24 5.59
C GLN A 128 6.48 16.21 4.48
N ARG A 129 6.13 14.98 4.85
CA ARG A 129 5.90 13.93 3.87
C ARG A 129 4.69 14.30 3.01
N PRO A 130 4.74 14.09 1.68
CA PRO A 130 3.59 14.35 0.82
C PRO A 130 2.37 13.58 1.33
N LEU A 131 1.27 14.29 1.56
CA LEU A 131 -0.01 13.65 1.86
C LEU A 131 -0.59 13.14 0.55
N LEU A 132 -0.72 11.82 0.41
CA LEU A 132 -1.37 11.24 -0.75
C LEU A 132 -2.91 11.35 -0.59
N PRO A 133 -3.64 11.63 -1.67
CA PRO A 133 -5.08 11.79 -1.60
C PRO A 133 -5.77 10.46 -1.26
N CYS A 134 -6.54 10.44 -0.17
CA CYS A 134 -7.38 9.30 0.21
C CYS A 134 -8.74 9.34 -0.52
N THR A 135 -8.73 9.64 -1.82
CA THR A 135 -9.94 9.74 -2.66
C THR A 135 -9.86 8.76 -3.83
N HIS A 136 -11.02 8.49 -4.42
CA HIS A 136 -11.09 7.73 -5.68
C HIS A 136 -10.67 8.62 -6.85
N THR A 137 -10.05 8.01 -7.85
CA THR A 137 -9.79 8.67 -9.13
C THR A 137 -11.08 9.06 -9.82
N LYS A 138 -11.02 10.18 -10.56
CA LYS A 138 -12.08 10.61 -11.47
C LYS A 138 -11.83 10.14 -12.91
N LEU A 139 -10.66 9.57 -13.17
CA LEU A 139 -10.27 9.06 -14.48
C LEU A 139 -10.96 7.72 -14.75
N LEU A 140 -11.32 7.48 -16.00
CA LEU A 140 -11.73 6.16 -16.47
C LEU A 140 -10.52 5.22 -16.52
N LEU A 141 -10.76 3.90 -16.51
CA LEU A 141 -9.68 2.90 -16.49
C LEU A 141 -8.65 3.10 -17.62
N ARG A 142 -9.10 3.46 -18.83
CA ARG A 142 -8.21 3.72 -19.97
C ARG A 142 -7.34 4.96 -19.75
N GLU A 143 -7.91 6.03 -19.20
CA GLU A 143 -7.19 7.28 -18.92
C GLU A 143 -6.21 7.09 -17.77
N GLN A 144 -6.62 6.33 -16.74
CA GLN A 144 -5.77 5.93 -15.64
C GLN A 144 -4.56 5.11 -16.13
N LEU A 145 -4.78 4.16 -17.05
CA LEU A 145 -3.70 3.38 -17.66
C LEU A 145 -2.74 4.28 -18.46
N ALA A 146 -3.26 5.16 -19.32
CA ALA A 146 -2.42 6.08 -20.09
C ALA A 146 -1.59 7.00 -19.18
N SER A 147 -2.20 7.50 -18.10
CA SER A 147 -1.47 8.30 -17.09
C SER A 147 -0.35 7.51 -16.41
N HIS A 148 -0.55 6.22 -16.13
CA HIS A 148 0.49 5.37 -15.55
C HIS A 148 1.63 5.09 -16.53
N GLU A 149 1.31 4.84 -17.81
CA GLU A 149 2.30 4.66 -18.88
C GLU A 149 3.17 5.91 -19.05
N ASP A 150 2.55 7.08 -19.11
CA ASP A 150 3.26 8.37 -19.19
C ASP A 150 4.18 8.59 -17.97
N GLN A 151 3.70 8.24 -16.78
CA GLN A 151 4.47 8.37 -15.55
C GLN A 151 5.68 7.42 -15.52
N VAL A 152 5.53 6.18 -16.02
CA VAL A 152 6.65 5.23 -16.15
C VAL A 152 7.70 5.79 -17.12
N ASN A 153 7.27 6.24 -18.31
CA ASN A 153 8.16 6.86 -19.29
C ASN A 153 8.91 8.06 -18.72
N LYS A 154 8.22 8.91 -17.95
CA LYS A 154 8.83 10.06 -17.27
C LYS A 154 9.89 9.63 -16.26
N LEU A 155 9.59 8.64 -15.42
CA LEU A 155 10.52 8.13 -14.41
C LEU A 155 11.76 7.48 -15.05
N ASP A 156 11.58 6.73 -16.13
CA ASP A 156 12.67 6.11 -16.86
C ASP A 156 13.61 7.17 -17.47
N ASN A 157 13.07 8.23 -18.06
CA ASN A 157 13.86 9.35 -18.57
C ASN A 157 14.65 10.04 -17.45
N LEU A 158 14.00 10.36 -16.32
CA LEU A 158 14.66 10.96 -15.15
C LEU A 158 15.78 10.07 -14.59
N LEU A 159 15.55 8.75 -14.56
CA LEU A 159 16.53 7.78 -14.09
C LEU A 159 17.70 7.65 -15.08
N ALA A 160 17.45 7.71 -16.39
CA ALA A 160 18.49 7.72 -17.41
C ALA A 160 19.37 8.98 -17.31
N ASP A 161 18.76 10.15 -17.12
CA ASP A 161 19.48 11.41 -16.95
C ASP A 161 20.30 11.43 -15.65
N HIS A 162 19.73 10.93 -14.55
CA HIS A 162 20.47 10.79 -13.29
C HIS A 162 21.69 9.87 -13.44
N LYS A 163 21.56 8.74 -14.16
CA LYS A 163 22.68 7.83 -14.44
C LYS A 163 23.77 8.46 -15.34
N ARG A 164 23.38 9.37 -16.24
CA ARG A 164 24.33 10.11 -17.10
C ARG A 164 25.02 11.25 -16.35
N SER A 165 24.33 11.86 -15.38
CA SER A 165 24.91 12.93 -14.57
C SER A 165 26.05 12.38 -13.71
N THR A 166 27.21 13.05 -13.76
CA THR A 166 28.32 12.76 -12.85
C THR A 166 27.92 13.15 -11.43
N ILE A 167 28.36 12.39 -10.43
CA ILE A 167 28.20 12.74 -9.01
C ILE A 167 28.63 14.21 -8.84
N PRO A 168 27.78 15.10 -8.31
CA PRO A 168 28.15 16.48 -8.07
C PRO A 168 29.47 16.55 -7.29
N THR A 169 30.51 17.16 -7.87
CA THR A 169 31.86 17.28 -7.28
C THR A 169 31.88 18.07 -5.98
N LYS A 170 30.87 18.93 -5.79
CA LYS A 170 30.47 19.42 -4.48
C LYS A 170 29.36 18.49 -4.03
N GLY A 171 29.61 17.69 -2.98
CA GLY A 171 28.52 17.05 -2.27
C GLY A 171 27.42 18.09 -2.09
N LEU A 172 26.17 17.74 -2.46
CA LEU A 172 25.00 18.58 -2.18
C LEU A 172 25.26 19.16 -0.80
N ALA A 173 25.45 20.50 -0.72
CA ALA A 173 25.76 21.13 0.55
C ALA A 173 24.75 20.53 1.50
N LEU A 174 25.21 19.72 2.47
CA LEU A 174 24.36 19.14 3.49
C LEU A 174 23.63 20.36 4.01
N GLN A 175 22.38 20.54 3.59
CA GLN A 175 21.54 21.60 4.09
C GLN A 175 21.41 21.17 5.52
N ASN A 176 22.24 21.79 6.36
CA ASN A 176 22.47 21.39 7.72
C ASN A 176 21.09 21.24 8.37
N TYR A 177 20.66 20.00 8.55
CA TYR A 177 19.56 19.67 9.41
C TYR A 177 20.09 19.89 10.83
N LYS A 178 20.02 21.14 11.28
CA LYS A 178 20.08 21.50 12.69
C LYS A 178 18.68 21.35 13.30
#